data_AF-A0ABD2N6I9-F1
#
_entry.id   AF-A0ABD2N6I9-F1
#
_cell.length_a   1.000
_cell.length_b   1.000
_cell.length_c   1.000
_cell.angle_alpha   90.00
_cell.angle_beta   90.00
_cell.angle_gamma   90.00
#
_symmetry.space_group_name_H-M   'P 1'
#
loop_
_entity.id
_entity.type
_entity.pdbx_description
1 polymer ?
#
loop_
_entity_poly.entity_id
_entity_poly.type
_entity_poly.pdbx_seq_one_letter_code
_entity_poly.pdbx_strand_id
1 'polypeptide(L)'
;MKGRSNEEIGDYIHFYSGVGKGLRAKRGVSIAIHKNLKEGINRWEEIDEQIIMLEINKNGQNIVIVGVSVPSNEVGVSVPSNDDAETRDSSYIQLENVLSKVRKVRRYS
;
A
#
# COMPACT_ATOMS: atom_id res chain seq x y z
N MET A 1 1.03 2.30 11.68
CA MET A 1 2.03 1.26 12.01
C MET A 1 3.42 1.90 12.08
N LYS A 2 4.44 1.21 12.63
CA LYS A 2 5.82 1.71 12.64
C LYS A 2 6.75 0.77 11.88
N GLY A 3 7.58 1.34 11.02
CA GLY A 3 8.53 0.63 10.19
C GLY A 3 7.86 -0.21 9.11
N ARG A 4 8.68 -1.02 8.47
CA ARG A 4 8.33 -1.85 7.32
C ARG A 4 8.84 -3.25 7.52
N SER A 5 7.99 -4.24 7.27
CA SER A 5 8.39 -5.64 7.23
C SER A 5 7.27 -6.49 6.64
N ASN A 6 7.55 -7.77 6.53
CA ASN A 6 6.52 -8.78 6.51
C ASN A 6 6.70 -9.73 7.69
N GLU A 7 5.60 -10.34 8.13
CA GLU A 7 5.58 -11.35 9.17
C GLU A 7 4.51 -12.41 8.89
N GLU A 8 4.70 -13.62 9.40
CA GLU A 8 3.70 -14.68 9.32
C GLU A 8 2.80 -14.63 10.56
N ILE A 9 1.48 -14.54 10.34
CA ILE A 9 0.48 -14.49 11.41
C ILE A 9 -0.60 -15.53 11.11
N GLY A 10 -0.65 -16.60 11.89
CA GLY A 10 -1.55 -17.73 11.64
C GLY A 10 -1.33 -18.30 10.23
N ASP A 11 -2.39 -18.36 9.43
CA ASP A 11 -2.35 -18.82 8.03
C ASP A 11 -2.10 -17.70 7.01
N TYR A 12 -1.65 -16.53 7.46
CA TYR A 12 -1.43 -15.37 6.61
C TYR A 12 0.02 -14.91 6.63
N ILE A 13 0.40 -14.23 5.56
CA ILE A 13 1.60 -13.40 5.46
C ILE A 13 1.11 -11.96 5.44
N HIS A 14 1.53 -11.20 6.44
CA HIS A 14 1.18 -9.81 6.62
C HIS A 14 2.34 -8.93 6.15
N PHE A 15 2.07 -8.09 5.17
CA PHE A 15 2.99 -7.09 4.64
C PHE A 15 2.54 -5.73 5.15
N TYR A 16 3.43 -4.95 5.75
CA TYR A 16 3.07 -3.64 6.27
C TYR A 16 4.12 -2.58 5.98
N SER A 17 3.60 -1.37 5.81
CA SER A 17 4.35 -0.14 5.73
C SER A 17 3.80 0.86 6.75
N GLY A 18 4.67 1.67 7.32
CA GLY A 18 4.28 2.70 8.27
C GLY A 18 5.43 3.63 8.61
N VAL A 19 5.13 4.63 9.44
CA VAL A 19 6.07 5.70 9.79
C VAL A 19 7.38 5.18 10.38
N GLY A 20 8.47 5.93 10.24
CA GLY A 20 9.74 5.61 10.89
C GLY A 20 9.60 5.36 12.40
N LYS A 21 10.40 4.45 12.97
CA LYS A 21 10.25 3.99 14.37
C LYS A 21 10.29 5.14 15.41
N GLY A 22 11.00 6.22 15.10
CA GLY A 22 11.08 7.43 15.93
C GLY A 22 9.89 8.39 15.82
N LEU A 23 8.99 8.20 14.86
CA LEU A 23 7.82 9.05 14.65
C LEU A 23 6.59 8.49 15.37
N ARG A 24 5.63 9.36 15.72
CA ARG A 24 4.33 8.93 16.23
C ARG A 24 3.57 8.22 15.10
N ALA A 25 3.04 7.03 15.37
CA ALA A 25 2.23 6.28 14.41
C ALA A 25 0.96 7.07 14.07
N LYS A 26 0.95 7.69 12.89
CA LYS A 26 -0.19 8.44 12.34
C LYS A 26 -0.67 7.88 11.00
N ARG A 27 0.14 7.06 10.36
CA ARG A 27 -0.09 6.47 9.03
C ARG A 27 0.38 5.01 9.02
N GLY A 28 -0.13 4.25 8.07
CA GLY A 28 0.26 2.86 7.86
C GLY A 28 -0.73 2.14 6.97
N VAL A 29 -0.21 1.27 6.12
CA VAL A 29 -1.01 0.41 5.24
C VAL A 29 -0.48 -1.01 5.32
N SER A 30 -1.36 -1.98 5.13
CA SER A 30 -0.95 -3.37 5.10
C SER A 30 -1.78 -4.22 4.15
N ILE A 31 -1.17 -5.27 3.63
CA ILE A 31 -1.83 -6.34 2.88
C ILE A 31 -1.60 -7.64 3.65
N ALA A 32 -2.66 -8.41 3.89
CA ALA A 32 -2.55 -9.79 4.36
C ALA A 32 -2.99 -10.73 3.25
N ILE A 33 -2.17 -11.73 2.95
CA ILE A 33 -2.53 -12.81 2.01
C ILE A 33 -2.41 -14.17 2.70
N HIS A 34 -3.23 -15.12 2.28
CA HIS A 34 -3.16 -16.47 2.82
C HIS A 34 -1.89 -17.19 2.35
N LYS A 35 -1.28 -18.01 3.21
CA LYS A 35 0.02 -18.70 2.97
C LYS A 35 -0.01 -19.64 1.76
N ASN A 36 -1.18 -20.11 1.34
CA ASN A 36 -1.35 -20.88 0.11
C ASN A 36 -1.02 -20.08 -1.17
N LEU A 37 -0.84 -18.76 -1.08
CA LEU A 37 -0.37 -17.91 -2.18
C LEU A 37 1.12 -17.57 -2.08
N LYS A 38 1.83 -18.04 -1.03
CA LYS A 38 3.23 -17.69 -0.74
C LYS A 38 4.17 -17.97 -1.92
N GLU A 39 4.03 -19.13 -2.54
CA GLU A 39 4.87 -19.55 -3.66
C GLU A 39 4.67 -18.67 -4.92
N GLY A 40 3.50 -18.04 -5.03
CA GLY A 40 3.19 -17.14 -6.13
C GLY A 40 3.70 -15.71 -5.92
N ILE A 41 4.22 -15.36 -4.74
CA ILE A 41 4.66 -13.99 -4.47
C ILE A 41 5.95 -13.72 -5.26
N ASN A 42 5.86 -12.85 -6.26
CA ASN A 42 7.01 -12.45 -7.06
C ASN A 42 7.79 -11.33 -6.38
N ARG A 43 7.05 -10.35 -5.85
CA ARG A 43 7.61 -9.10 -5.35
C ARG A 43 6.62 -8.41 -4.42
N TRP A 44 7.12 -7.73 -3.40
CA TRP A 44 6.38 -6.71 -2.69
C TRP A 44 7.27 -5.48 -2.48
N GLU A 45 6.64 -4.33 -2.41
CA GLU A 45 7.29 -3.02 -2.32
C GLU A 45 6.47 -2.13 -1.39
N GLU A 46 7.15 -1.53 -0.40
CA GLU A 46 6.66 -0.29 0.19
C GLU A 46 7.00 0.86 -0.74
N ILE A 47 5.98 1.65 -1.08
CA ILE A 47 6.15 2.87 -1.85
C ILE A 47 6.29 4.04 -0.88
N ASP A 48 5.45 4.07 0.15
CA ASP A 48 5.58 4.90 1.34
C ASP A 48 4.69 4.38 2.49
N GLU A 49 4.52 5.18 3.53
CA GLU A 49 3.70 4.90 4.72
C GLU A 49 2.21 4.67 4.43
N GLN A 50 1.72 4.98 3.22
CA GLN A 50 0.32 4.92 2.80
C GLN A 50 0.07 3.98 1.63
N ILE A 51 1.09 3.63 0.86
CA ILE A 51 0.98 2.78 -0.32
C ILE A 51 1.95 1.60 -0.24
N ILE A 52 1.40 0.41 -0.39
CA ILE A 52 2.13 -0.85 -0.50
C ILE A 52 1.66 -1.62 -1.73
N MET A 53 2.59 -2.26 -2.44
CA MET A 53 2.31 -3.04 -3.63
C MET A 53 2.76 -4.48 -3.43
N LEU A 54 1.96 -5.42 -3.91
CA LEU A 54 2.24 -6.85 -3.88
C LEU A 54 1.91 -7.46 -5.25
N GLU A 55 2.86 -8.19 -5.82
CA GLU A 55 2.72 -8.89 -7.09
C GLU A 55 2.72 -10.41 -6.85
N ILE A 56 1.67 -11.08 -7.35
CA ILE A 56 1.45 -12.52 -7.20
C ILE A 56 1.18 -13.14 -8.56
N ASN A 57 1.88 -14.23 -8.89
CA ASN A 57 1.49 -15.14 -9.95
C ASN A 57 0.54 -16.20 -9.40
N LYS A 58 -0.67 -16.30 -9.96
CA LYS A 58 -1.61 -17.36 -9.65
C LYS A 58 -2.23 -17.88 -10.94
N ASN A 59 -2.11 -19.20 -11.17
CA ASN A 59 -2.70 -19.88 -12.34
C ASN A 59 -2.31 -19.24 -13.68
N GLY A 60 -1.05 -18.81 -13.83
CA GLY A 60 -0.56 -18.16 -15.05
C GLY A 60 -0.98 -16.68 -15.19
N GLN A 61 -1.68 -16.11 -14.21
CA GLN A 61 -2.06 -14.71 -14.20
C GLN A 61 -1.19 -13.92 -13.23
N ASN A 62 -0.69 -12.78 -13.68
CA ASN A 62 -0.01 -11.82 -12.81
C ASN A 62 -1.03 -10.84 -12.19
N ILE A 63 -1.23 -10.99 -10.89
CA ILE A 63 -2.12 -10.21 -10.05
C ILE A 63 -1.28 -9.16 -9.30
N VAL A 64 -1.63 -7.89 -9.47
CA VAL A 64 -1.02 -6.78 -8.72
C VAL A 64 -2.05 -6.24 -7.74
N ILE A 65 -1.71 -6.27 -6.46
CA ILE A 65 -2.51 -5.75 -5.35
C ILE A 65 -1.84 -4.47 -4.86
N VAL A 66 -2.60 -3.38 -4.81
CA VAL A 66 -2.13 -2.10 -4.28
C VAL A 66 -2.98 -1.75 -3.06
N GLY A 67 -2.37 -1.78 -1.89
CA GLY A 67 -2.97 -1.29 -0.65
C GLY A 67 -2.75 0.20 -0.54
N VAL A 68 -3.82 0.97 -0.30
CA VAL A 68 -3.77 2.43 -0.18
C VAL A 68 -4.52 2.87 1.07
N SER A 69 -3.88 3.69 1.89
CA SER A 69 -4.50 4.38 3.02
C SER A 69 -4.62 5.87 2.73
N VAL A 70 -5.77 6.29 2.21
CA VAL A 70 -6.07 7.73 2.03
C VAL A 70 -6.52 8.32 3.37
N PRO A 71 -6.00 9.46 3.82
CA PRO A 71 -6.50 10.14 5.00
C PRO A 71 -8.01 10.40 4.85
N SER A 72 -8.83 9.87 5.74
CA SER A 72 -10.25 10.17 5.80
C SER A 72 -10.48 11.38 6.72
N ASN A 73 -11.17 12.37 6.19
CA ASN A 73 -11.59 13.56 6.93
C ASN A 73 -12.86 13.22 7.73
N GLU A 74 -12.81 12.31 8.70
CA GLU A 74 -13.99 12.06 9.54
C GLU A 74 -14.10 13.09 10.67
N VAL A 75 -14.76 14.20 10.30
CA VAL A 75 -15.81 14.96 11.01
C VAL A 75 -15.70 15.08 12.53
N GLY A 76 -14.91 16.04 12.99
CA GLY A 76 -15.51 17.15 13.75
C GLY A 76 -15.75 18.28 12.75
N VAL A 77 -16.80 19.09 12.91
CA VAL A 77 -17.13 20.20 12.00
C VAL A 77 -15.98 21.22 11.97
N SER A 78 -15.02 21.00 11.10
CA SER A 78 -13.97 21.95 10.76
C SER A 78 -13.82 21.91 9.25
N VAL A 79 -13.95 23.09 8.64
CA VAL A 79 -13.69 23.32 7.22
C VAL A 79 -12.33 22.67 6.90
N PRO A 80 -12.23 21.83 5.84
CA PRO A 80 -10.94 21.26 5.44
C PRO A 80 -9.93 22.40 5.29
N SER A 81 -8.81 22.30 5.98
CA SER A 81 -7.72 23.25 5.76
C SER A 81 -7.11 23.00 4.38
N ASN A 82 -6.47 24.02 3.78
CA ASN A 82 -5.78 23.85 2.50
C ASN A 82 -4.77 22.69 2.56
N ASP A 83 -4.08 22.53 3.69
CA ASP A 83 -3.11 21.45 3.95
C ASP A 83 -3.74 20.05 3.84
N ASP A 84 -5.01 19.90 4.24
CA ASP A 84 -5.74 18.62 4.17
C ASP A 84 -6.09 18.25 2.72
N ALA A 85 -6.47 19.25 1.90
CA ALA A 85 -6.75 19.07 0.48
C ALA A 85 -5.45 18.74 -0.29
N GLU A 86 -4.37 19.47 -0.02
CA GLU A 86 -3.05 19.22 -0.61
C GLU A 86 -2.52 17.81 -0.28
N THR A 87 -2.71 17.36 0.96
CA THR A 87 -2.31 16.01 1.37
C THR A 87 -3.08 14.93 0.61
N ARG A 88 -4.38 15.11 0.39
CA ARG A 88 -5.20 14.16 -0.40
C ARG A 88 -4.76 14.13 -1.86
N ASP A 89 -4.59 15.30 -2.47
CA ASP A 89 -4.17 15.40 -3.87
C ASP A 89 -2.79 14.75 -4.07
N SER A 90 -1.87 14.93 -3.12
CA SER A 90 -0.57 14.25 -3.12
C SER A 90 -0.71 12.72 -3.08
N SER A 91 -1.56 12.17 -2.19
CA SER A 91 -1.83 10.73 -2.14
C SER A 91 -2.41 10.20 -3.46
N TYR A 92 -3.31 10.96 -4.11
CA TYR A 92 -3.88 10.58 -5.41
C TYR A 92 -2.85 10.63 -6.55
N ILE A 93 -2.01 11.67 -6.61
CA ILE A 93 -0.93 11.77 -7.61
C ILE A 93 0.04 10.60 -7.47
N GLN A 94 0.39 10.23 -6.24
CA GLN A 94 1.28 9.11 -5.99
C GLN A 94 0.64 7.79 -6.40
N LEU A 95 -0.64 7.57 -6.11
CA LEU A 95 -1.38 6.41 -6.59
C LEU A 95 -1.38 6.33 -8.13
N GLU A 96 -1.69 7.43 -8.82
CA GLU A 96 -1.64 7.48 -10.29
C GLU A 96 -0.25 7.12 -10.84
N ASN A 97 0.81 7.61 -10.20
CA ASN A 97 2.18 7.26 -10.58
C ASN A 97 2.44 5.75 -10.43
N VAL A 98 1.96 5.13 -9.35
CA VAL A 98 2.08 3.69 -9.11
C VAL A 98 1.29 2.91 -10.17
N LEU A 99 0.04 3.28 -10.42
CA LEU A 99 -0.80 2.65 -11.43
C LEU A 99 -0.20 2.78 -12.84
N SER A 100 0.45 3.90 -13.15
CA SER A 100 1.13 4.11 -14.44
C SER A 100 2.30 3.14 -14.64
N LYS A 101 3.07 2.84 -13.58
CA LYS A 101 4.18 1.88 -13.61
C LYS A 101 3.67 0.46 -13.84
N VAL A 102 2.62 0.08 -13.11
CA VAL A 102 1.96 -1.24 -13.28
C VAL A 102 1.42 -1.41 -14.71
N ARG A 103 0.81 -0.39 -15.28
CA ARG A 103 0.30 -0.40 -16.67
C ARG A 103 1.41 -0.54 -17.71
N LYS A 104 2.58 0.06 -17.50
CA LYS A 104 3.72 -0.03 -18.44
C LYS A 104 4.31 -1.45 -18.49
N VAL A 105 4.39 -2.14 -17.35
CA VAL A 105 4.88 -3.54 -17.30
C VAL A 105 4.03 -4.46 -18.19
N ARG A 106 2.72 -4.25 -18.25
CA ARG A 106 1.79 -5.06 -19.07
C ARG A 106 1.87 -4.82 -20.59
N ARG A 107 2.54 -3.77 -21.06
CA ARG A 107 2.64 -3.47 -22.51
C ARG A 107 3.87 -4.07 -23.20
N TYR A 108 4.80 -4.65 -22.44
CA TYR A 108 6.04 -5.24 -22.96
C TYR A 108 6.12 -6.77 -22.74
N SER A 109 4.99 -7.40 -22.40
CA SER A 109 4.85 -8.83 -22.12
C SER A 109 3.84 -9.46 -23.06
#